data_AF-M1Z2Y9-F1
#
_entry.id   AF-M1Z2Y9-F1
#
_cell.length_a   1.000
_cell.length_b   1.000
_cell.length_c   1.000
_cell.angle_alpha   90.00
_cell.angle_beta   90.00
_cell.angle_gamma   90.00
#
_symmetry.space_group_name_H-M   'P 1'
#
loop_
_entity.id
_entity.type
_entity.pdbx_description
1 polymer ?
#
loop_
_entity_poly.entity_id
_entity_poly.type
_entity_poly.pdbx_seq_one_letter_code
_entity_poly.pdbx_strand_id
1 'polypeptide(L)'
;MNSASKYMKAGLILLLWIGVVFPGSYDEAESADSPPEFYISKNICPFECCSYGRWRAVGPVDLKDSPNGKLVGSVKKGERVDAITGEVHAKPGILKVVVPFKQFKKGDTIFILHYIGEGFFKYWHQGKVGEEEFIFLLNLAEDDPLCKIPREDCWGQLQKAEESVWWVQMKNANGTVGWTDHPELFGDKDSCG
;
A
#
# COMPACT_ATOMS: atom_id res chain seq x y z
N MET A 1 27.53 -19.26 -78.92
CA MET A 1 28.01 -20.35 -78.04
C MET A 1 28.80 -19.74 -76.90
N ASN A 2 28.48 -20.15 -75.67
CA ASN A 2 29.20 -19.97 -74.38
C ASN A 2 29.33 -18.52 -73.86
N SER A 3 28.56 -18.09 -72.84
CA SER A 3 28.69 -18.36 -71.39
C SER A 3 29.93 -17.73 -70.76
N ALA A 4 29.76 -16.70 -69.92
CA ALA A 4 30.31 -16.61 -68.54
C ALA A 4 30.12 -15.22 -67.89
N SER A 5 29.47 -15.24 -66.71
CA SER A 5 29.82 -14.57 -65.42
C SER A 5 30.06 -13.04 -65.40
N LYS A 6 29.12 -12.23 -64.86
CA LYS A 6 29.04 -11.73 -63.46
C LYS A 6 30.36 -11.20 -62.88
N TYR A 7 30.46 -9.88 -62.63
CA TYR A 7 31.02 -9.17 -61.45
C TYR A 7 30.73 -7.65 -61.62
N MET A 8 29.71 -7.07 -61.00
CA MET A 8 29.72 -6.39 -59.68
C MET A 8 30.65 -5.17 -59.57
N LYS A 9 30.08 -3.95 -59.66
CA LYS A 9 30.58 -2.73 -59.01
C LYS A 9 29.40 -1.91 -58.51
N ALA A 10 28.96 -2.16 -57.27
CA ALA A 10 28.05 -1.28 -56.56
C ALA A 10 28.90 -0.24 -55.83
N GLY A 11 28.71 1.04 -56.19
CA GLY A 11 29.38 2.17 -55.56
C GLY A 11 28.92 2.34 -54.11
N LEU A 12 29.89 2.50 -53.23
CA LEU A 12 29.73 2.72 -51.80
C LEU A 12 29.14 4.12 -51.56
N ILE A 13 27.90 4.23 -51.09
CA ILE A 13 27.33 5.49 -50.58
C ILE A 13 27.63 5.51 -49.07
N LEU A 14 28.55 6.38 -48.66
CA LEU A 14 28.88 6.63 -47.27
C LEU A 14 27.81 7.58 -46.68
N LEU A 15 26.81 7.04 -45.99
CA LEU A 15 25.87 7.85 -45.19
C LEU A 15 26.51 8.12 -43.82
N LEU A 16 27.02 9.34 -43.64
CA LEU A 16 27.43 9.87 -42.35
C LEU A 16 26.18 10.05 -41.47
N TRP A 17 25.94 9.11 -40.56
CA TRP A 17 25.01 9.28 -39.45
C TRP A 17 25.61 10.26 -38.44
N ILE A 18 25.14 11.50 -38.47
CA ILE A 18 25.36 12.46 -37.37
C ILE A 18 24.44 12.01 -36.24
N GLY A 19 25.00 11.27 -35.29
CA GLY A 19 24.32 10.93 -34.04
C GLY A 19 24.07 12.20 -33.24
N VAL A 20 22.83 12.69 -33.26
CA VAL A 20 22.38 13.68 -32.28
C VAL A 20 22.22 12.94 -30.96
N VAL A 21 23.24 13.01 -30.12
CA VAL A 21 23.17 12.55 -28.73
C VAL A 21 22.35 13.58 -27.98
N PHE A 22 21.06 13.30 -27.80
CA PHE A 22 20.29 13.98 -26.77
C PHE A 22 20.77 13.43 -25.42
N PRO A 23 21.38 14.24 -24.53
CA PRO A 23 21.50 13.85 -23.14
C PRO A 23 20.08 13.83 -22.56
N GLY A 24 19.42 12.69 -22.71
CA GLY A 24 18.23 12.39 -21.94
C GLY A 24 18.66 12.30 -20.49
N SER A 25 18.25 13.24 -19.67
CA SER A 25 18.27 13.09 -18.23
C SER A 25 17.25 12.00 -17.89
N TYR A 26 17.70 10.76 -17.87
CA TYR A 26 16.94 9.68 -17.25
C TYR A 26 17.08 9.92 -15.74
N ASP A 27 16.07 10.54 -15.13
CA ASP A 27 15.90 10.45 -13.68
C ASP A 27 15.58 8.98 -13.38
N GLU A 28 16.62 8.20 -13.19
CA GLU A 28 16.54 6.84 -12.69
C GLU A 28 16.12 6.98 -11.22
N ALA A 29 14.82 6.88 -10.97
CA ALA A 29 14.27 6.89 -9.61
C ALA A 29 14.91 5.72 -8.86
N GLU A 30 15.91 6.04 -8.04
CA GLU A 30 16.54 5.11 -7.12
C GLU A 30 15.41 4.53 -6.26
N SER A 31 15.11 3.24 -6.48
CA SER A 31 14.14 2.51 -5.69
C SER A 31 14.61 2.57 -4.24
N ALA A 32 13.99 3.40 -3.41
CA ALA A 32 14.39 3.53 -2.02
C ALA A 32 14.26 2.18 -1.31
N ASP A 33 15.37 1.67 -0.79
CA ASP A 33 15.44 0.38 -0.08
C ASP A 33 14.55 0.35 1.17
N SER A 34 14.23 1.53 1.73
CA SER A 34 13.28 1.70 2.83
C SER A 34 12.11 2.61 2.45
N PRO A 35 10.89 2.35 2.98
CA PRO A 35 9.77 3.25 2.80
C PRO A 35 10.01 4.59 3.53
N PRO A 36 9.21 5.62 3.24
CA PRO A 36 9.12 6.80 4.08
C PRO A 36 8.78 6.42 5.53
N GLU A 37 9.19 7.27 6.50
CA GLU A 37 8.87 7.06 7.92
C GLU A 37 7.35 6.92 8.16
N PHE A 38 6.56 7.64 7.37
CA PHE A 38 5.11 7.55 7.32
C PHE A 38 4.64 7.23 5.91
N TYR A 39 3.93 6.12 5.76
CA TYR A 39 3.28 5.73 4.52
C TYR A 39 1.79 6.07 4.57
N ILE A 40 1.27 6.70 3.51
CA ILE A 40 -0.15 7.05 3.39
C ILE A 40 -0.77 6.23 2.25
N SER A 41 -1.62 5.28 2.61
CA SER A 41 -2.46 4.51 1.68
C SER A 41 -3.75 5.28 1.45
N LYS A 42 -3.94 5.86 0.27
CA LYS A 42 -5.12 6.67 -0.06
C LYS A 42 -6.22 5.85 -0.71
N ASN A 43 -7.46 6.31 -0.57
CA ASN A 43 -8.67 5.72 -1.15
C ASN A 43 -8.84 4.25 -0.75
N ILE A 44 -8.63 3.96 0.54
CA ILE A 44 -8.58 2.59 1.05
C ILE A 44 -9.65 2.32 2.10
N CYS A 45 -10.38 1.21 1.90
CA CYS A 45 -11.34 0.67 2.85
C CYS A 45 -10.70 -0.59 3.47
N PRO A 46 -10.13 -0.50 4.69
CA PRO A 46 -9.07 -1.43 5.12
C PRO A 46 -9.58 -2.70 5.82
N PHE A 47 -10.78 -3.17 5.49
CA PHE A 47 -11.31 -4.44 6.00
C PHE A 47 -12.29 -5.09 5.01
N GLU A 48 -12.61 -6.36 5.27
CA GLU A 48 -13.52 -7.17 4.44
C GLU A 48 -14.91 -6.51 4.31
N CYS A 49 -15.44 -6.50 3.09
CA CYS A 49 -16.74 -5.89 2.77
C CYS A 49 -16.90 -4.41 3.14
N CYS A 50 -15.79 -3.71 3.43
CA CYS A 50 -15.81 -2.30 3.76
C CYS A 50 -16.36 -1.49 2.58
N SER A 51 -17.27 -0.57 2.89
CA SER A 51 -17.91 0.29 1.88
C SER A 51 -18.13 1.71 2.40
N TYR A 52 -17.83 2.70 1.56
CA TYR A 52 -18.18 4.09 1.80
C TYR A 52 -19.63 4.36 1.42
N GLY A 53 -20.23 5.36 2.05
CA GLY A 53 -21.63 5.71 1.85
C GLY A 53 -22.30 6.12 3.15
N ARG A 54 -23.55 5.72 3.34
CA ARG A 54 -24.37 6.21 4.46
C ARG A 54 -24.12 5.41 5.74
N TRP A 55 -23.28 5.95 6.61
CA TRP A 55 -23.00 5.35 7.91
C TRP A 55 -23.87 5.96 9.02
N ARG A 56 -23.92 5.29 10.17
CA ARG A 56 -24.61 5.79 11.36
C ARG A 56 -23.65 5.90 12.53
N ALA A 57 -23.54 7.09 13.12
CA ALA A 57 -22.77 7.28 14.33
C ALA A 57 -23.41 6.54 15.52
N VAL A 58 -22.66 5.69 16.20
CA VAL A 58 -23.09 5.00 17.43
C VAL A 58 -22.64 5.72 18.70
N GLY A 59 -21.73 6.68 18.57
CA GLY A 59 -21.27 7.62 19.60
C GLY A 59 -21.07 9.04 19.05
N PRO A 60 -20.78 10.04 19.89
CA PRO A 60 -20.35 11.36 19.43
C PRO A 60 -18.94 11.27 18.82
N VAL A 61 -18.70 12.00 17.72
CA VAL A 61 -17.41 11.99 17.01
C VAL A 61 -17.02 13.40 16.59
N ASP A 62 -15.76 13.77 16.82
CA ASP A 62 -15.19 15.02 16.35
C ASP A 62 -14.69 14.91 14.91
N LEU A 63 -14.86 15.99 14.14
CA LEU A 63 -14.39 16.11 12.76
C LEU A 63 -13.26 17.13 12.67
N LYS A 64 -12.18 16.76 11.99
CA LYS A 64 -10.99 17.60 11.75
C LYS A 64 -10.91 18.07 10.29
N ASP A 65 -10.30 19.21 10.00
CA ASP A 65 -10.12 19.71 8.61
C ASP A 65 -9.20 18.83 7.76
N SER A 66 -8.23 18.18 8.40
CA SER A 66 -7.35 17.17 7.82
C SER A 66 -7.05 16.07 8.85
N PRO A 67 -6.45 14.93 8.44
CA PRO A 67 -5.80 14.03 9.40
C PRO A 67 -4.87 14.81 10.33
N ASN A 68 -5.00 14.59 11.64
CA ASN A 68 -4.28 15.34 12.70
C ASN A 68 -4.47 16.87 12.68
N GLY A 69 -5.48 17.37 11.98
CA GLY A 69 -5.78 18.79 11.85
C GLY A 69 -6.60 19.38 13.01
N LYS A 70 -7.21 20.53 12.75
CA LYS A 70 -8.02 21.28 13.72
C LYS A 70 -9.48 20.83 13.68
N LEU A 71 -10.16 20.92 14.81
CA LEU A 71 -11.60 20.65 14.91
C LEU A 71 -12.39 21.62 14.02
N VAL A 72 -13.27 21.08 13.18
CA VAL A 72 -14.18 21.84 12.30
C VAL A 72 -15.65 21.52 12.51
N GLY A 73 -15.95 20.47 13.27
CA GLY A 73 -17.32 20.11 13.59
C GLY A 73 -17.38 18.85 14.43
N SER A 74 -18.60 18.36 14.63
CA SER A 74 -18.86 17.10 15.31
C SER A 74 -20.08 16.41 14.71
N VAL A 75 -20.18 15.12 14.97
CA VAL A 75 -21.29 14.23 14.62
C VAL A 75 -21.90 13.74 15.92
N LYS A 76 -23.23 13.83 16.02
CA LYS A 76 -23.94 13.37 17.22
C LYS A 76 -24.22 11.87 17.14
N LYS A 77 -24.32 11.21 18.29
CA LYS A 77 -24.83 9.83 18.36
C LYS A 77 -26.18 9.72 17.64
N GLY A 78 -26.31 8.70 16.80
CA GLY A 78 -27.51 8.42 16.00
C GLY A 78 -27.59 9.17 14.66
N GLU A 79 -26.74 10.18 14.45
CA GLU A 79 -26.68 10.95 13.21
C GLU A 79 -26.23 10.09 12.02
N ARG A 80 -26.80 10.37 10.85
CA ARG A 80 -26.36 9.79 9.58
C ARG A 80 -25.32 10.71 8.95
N VAL A 81 -24.24 10.11 8.47
CA VAL A 81 -23.18 10.80 7.72
C VAL A 81 -22.98 10.11 6.39
N ASP A 82 -22.41 10.83 5.43
CA ASP A 82 -21.93 10.25 4.19
C ASP A 82 -20.40 10.11 4.32
N ALA A 83 -19.91 8.88 4.51
CA ALA A 83 -18.49 8.55 4.42
C ALA A 83 -18.06 8.59 2.94
N ILE A 84 -16.99 9.33 2.64
CA ILE A 84 -16.60 9.72 1.28
C ILE A 84 -15.40 8.91 0.80
N THR A 85 -14.33 8.89 1.60
CA THR A 85 -13.07 8.20 1.30
C THR A 85 -12.31 7.96 2.61
N GLY A 86 -11.17 7.30 2.54
CA GLY A 86 -10.29 7.12 3.68
C GLY A 86 -8.83 6.94 3.30
N GLU A 87 -8.00 7.20 4.30
CA GLU A 87 -6.57 7.06 4.25
C GLU A 87 -6.10 6.21 5.43
N VAL A 88 -5.18 5.27 5.18
CA VAL A 88 -4.46 4.61 6.27
C VAL A 88 -3.08 5.24 6.37
N HIS A 89 -2.82 5.85 7.53
CA HIS A 89 -1.54 6.46 7.86
C HIS A 89 -0.75 5.44 8.69
N ALA A 90 0.34 4.94 8.13
CA ALA A 90 1.11 3.85 8.69
C ALA A 90 2.54 4.28 9.01
N LYS A 91 3.03 3.94 10.21
CA LYS A 91 4.46 3.82 10.48
C LYS A 91 4.87 2.37 10.20
N PRO A 92 5.77 2.14 9.23
CA PRO A 92 6.09 0.78 8.84
C PRO A 92 6.69 -0.06 9.98
N GLY A 93 6.19 -1.30 10.08
CA GLY A 93 6.81 -2.37 10.84
C GLY A 93 8.03 -2.94 10.09
N ILE A 94 8.83 -3.75 10.77
CA ILE A 94 10.03 -4.37 10.20
C ILE A 94 9.91 -5.88 10.37
N LEU A 95 9.89 -6.59 9.25
CA LEU A 95 9.91 -8.05 9.16
C LEU A 95 11.24 -8.49 8.54
N LYS A 96 11.91 -9.46 9.17
CA LYS A 96 13.09 -10.13 8.60
C LYS A 96 12.71 -11.49 8.06
N VAL A 97 13.10 -11.77 6.82
CA VAL A 97 12.85 -13.05 6.18
C VAL A 97 13.88 -14.06 6.69
N VAL A 98 13.43 -15.09 7.40
CA VAL A 98 14.29 -16.10 8.03
C VAL A 98 14.26 -17.44 7.28
N VAL A 99 13.19 -17.68 6.52
CA VAL A 99 13.02 -18.77 5.55
C VAL A 99 12.64 -18.16 4.19
N PRO A 100 13.24 -18.58 3.06
CA PRO A 100 12.80 -18.11 1.75
C PRO A 100 11.32 -18.41 1.51
N PHE A 101 10.58 -17.46 0.94
CA PHE A 101 9.15 -17.59 0.67
C PHE A 101 8.76 -16.80 -0.58
N LYS A 102 8.21 -17.50 -1.58
CA LYS A 102 7.83 -16.93 -2.88
C LYS A 102 8.96 -16.05 -3.47
N GLN A 103 8.72 -14.74 -3.62
CA GLN A 103 9.69 -13.77 -4.14
C GLN A 103 10.73 -13.30 -3.11
N PHE A 104 10.52 -13.58 -1.82
CA PHE A 104 11.37 -13.12 -0.73
C PHE A 104 12.49 -14.12 -0.44
N LYS A 105 13.71 -13.59 -0.30
CA LYS A 105 14.91 -14.36 -0.01
C LYS A 105 15.22 -14.27 1.48
N LYS A 106 15.82 -15.32 2.02
CA LYS A 106 16.36 -15.29 3.38
C LYS A 106 17.33 -14.12 3.54
N GLY A 107 17.13 -13.32 4.59
CA GLY A 107 17.90 -12.11 4.87
C GLY A 107 17.22 -10.82 4.39
N ASP A 108 16.20 -10.91 3.54
CA ASP A 108 15.44 -9.74 3.09
C ASP A 108 14.79 -9.02 4.27
N THR A 109 14.60 -7.71 4.09
CA THR A 109 13.85 -6.86 5.01
C THR A 109 12.59 -6.41 4.32
N ILE A 110 11.46 -6.77 4.88
CA ILE A 110 10.15 -6.36 4.39
C ILE A 110 9.61 -5.36 5.41
N PHE A 111 9.10 -4.24 4.92
CA PHE A 111 8.44 -3.26 5.78
C PHE A 111 6.93 -3.46 5.70
N ILE A 112 6.32 -3.83 6.83
CA ILE A 112 4.87 -4.04 6.90
C ILE A 112 4.21 -2.68 7.02
N LEU A 113 3.25 -2.38 6.13
CA LEU A 113 2.62 -1.07 6.08
C LEU A 113 1.32 -1.06 6.89
N HIS A 114 0.31 -1.80 6.45
CA HIS A 114 -0.94 -1.95 7.21
C HIS A 114 -1.74 -3.16 6.75
N TYR A 115 -2.58 -3.66 7.65
CA TYR A 115 -3.55 -4.70 7.36
C TYR A 115 -4.62 -4.21 6.37
N ILE A 116 -5.04 -5.10 5.45
CA ILE A 116 -6.08 -4.83 4.45
C ILE A 116 -7.25 -5.83 4.48
N GLY A 117 -7.28 -6.75 5.43
CA GLY A 117 -8.33 -7.78 5.56
C GLY A 117 -7.83 -9.18 5.23
N GLU A 118 -8.55 -10.20 5.72
CA GLU A 118 -8.34 -11.63 5.41
C GLU A 118 -6.88 -12.14 5.53
N GLY A 119 -6.10 -11.62 6.48
CA GLY A 119 -4.68 -11.99 6.63
C GLY A 119 -3.71 -11.27 5.69
N PHE A 120 -4.20 -10.44 4.77
CA PHE A 120 -3.39 -9.68 3.83
C PHE A 120 -2.93 -8.36 4.42
N PHE A 121 -1.68 -8.01 4.11
CA PHE A 121 -1.08 -6.71 4.42
C PHE A 121 -0.50 -6.08 3.17
N LYS A 122 -0.55 -4.74 3.14
CA LYS A 122 0.36 -3.99 2.29
C LYS A 122 1.76 -4.03 2.88
N TYR A 123 2.76 -4.21 2.02
CA TYR A 123 4.17 -4.20 2.40
C TYR A 123 4.99 -3.36 1.42
N TRP A 124 6.16 -2.89 1.88
CA TRP A 124 7.20 -2.32 1.04
C TRP A 124 8.41 -3.24 0.99
N HIS A 125 8.90 -3.51 -0.21
CA HIS A 125 10.13 -4.28 -0.43
C HIS A 125 10.81 -3.80 -1.70
N GLN A 126 12.09 -3.43 -1.61
CA GLN A 126 12.92 -3.01 -2.75
C GLN A 126 12.22 -1.95 -3.64
N GLY A 127 11.82 -0.84 -3.00
CA GLY A 127 11.18 0.30 -3.67
C GLY A 127 9.76 0.07 -4.16
N LYS A 128 9.14 -1.09 -3.87
CA LYS A 128 7.80 -1.44 -4.37
C LYS A 128 6.84 -1.72 -3.23
N VAL A 129 5.61 -1.22 -3.39
CA VAL A 129 4.48 -1.63 -2.56
C VAL A 129 3.86 -2.87 -3.17
N GLY A 130 3.67 -3.90 -2.35
CA GLY A 130 2.94 -5.11 -2.71
C GLY A 130 1.89 -5.47 -1.68
N GLU A 131 1.12 -6.51 -1.99
CA GLU A 131 0.14 -7.14 -1.11
C GLU A 131 0.49 -8.61 -0.99
N GLU A 132 0.48 -9.13 0.23
CA GLU A 132 0.78 -10.54 0.52
C GLU A 132 0.07 -10.95 1.80
N GLU A 133 -0.20 -12.25 1.90
CA GLU A 133 -0.76 -12.86 3.09
C GLU A 133 0.34 -13.05 4.15
N PHE A 134 0.18 -12.39 5.30
CA PHE A 134 1.05 -12.52 6.46
C PHE A 134 0.24 -13.01 7.66
N ILE A 135 -0.51 -14.10 7.49
CA ILE A 135 -1.45 -14.63 8.49
C ILE A 135 -0.81 -14.84 9.88
N PHE A 136 0.48 -15.19 9.91
CA PHE A 136 1.24 -15.36 11.15
C PHE A 136 1.39 -14.07 11.97
N LEU A 137 1.26 -12.89 11.37
CA LEU A 137 1.26 -11.60 12.07
C LEU A 137 -0.03 -11.34 12.85
N LEU A 138 -1.12 -12.04 12.52
CA LEU A 138 -2.38 -11.92 13.26
C LEU A 138 -2.40 -12.72 14.56
N ASN A 139 -1.28 -13.35 14.94
CA ASN A 139 -1.15 -14.13 16.17
C ASN A 139 -2.20 -15.27 16.26
N LEU A 140 -2.63 -15.79 15.10
CA LEU A 140 -3.63 -16.85 14.98
C LEU A 140 -3.02 -18.26 15.09
N ALA A 141 -1.70 -18.38 15.09
CA ALA A 141 -1.01 -19.65 15.30
C ALA A 141 -1.03 -20.01 16.80
N GLU A 142 -1.75 -21.09 17.14
CA GLU A 142 -1.90 -21.55 18.53
C GLU A 142 -0.60 -22.11 19.13
N ASP A 143 0.33 -22.57 18.29
CA ASP A 143 1.51 -23.35 18.66
C ASP A 143 2.83 -22.53 18.65
N ASP A 144 2.97 -21.55 17.77
CA ASP A 144 4.12 -20.64 17.72
C ASP A 144 3.74 -19.22 17.24
N PRO A 145 3.07 -18.42 18.11
CA PRO A 145 2.50 -17.12 17.78
C PRO A 145 3.49 -16.07 17.22
N LEU A 146 4.79 -16.30 17.29
CA LEU A 146 5.84 -15.34 16.91
C LEU A 146 6.90 -15.91 15.95
N CYS A 147 6.63 -17.06 15.32
CA CYS A 147 7.61 -17.74 14.48
C CYS A 147 8.98 -17.91 15.16
N LYS A 148 9.00 -18.36 16.42
CA LYS A 148 10.25 -18.68 17.12
C LYS A 148 10.99 -19.84 16.44
N ILE A 149 10.27 -20.72 15.76
CA ILE A 149 10.80 -21.84 14.98
C ILE A 149 10.57 -21.55 13.49
N PRO A 150 11.63 -21.23 12.71
CA PRO A 150 11.50 -20.95 11.29
C PRO A 150 10.97 -22.17 10.52
N ARG A 151 9.88 -21.99 9.77
CA ARG A 151 9.24 -23.01 8.92
C ARG A 151 8.58 -22.37 7.69
N GLU A 152 8.13 -23.18 6.72
CA GLU A 152 7.56 -22.64 5.47
C GLU A 152 6.32 -21.77 5.68
N ASP A 153 5.49 -22.09 6.67
CA ASP A 153 4.31 -21.34 7.08
C ASP A 153 4.59 -20.29 8.18
N CYS A 154 5.85 -20.16 8.61
CA CYS A 154 6.33 -19.16 9.56
C CYS A 154 7.72 -18.66 9.09
N TRP A 155 7.71 -17.96 7.96
CA TRP A 155 8.90 -17.65 7.17
C TRP A 155 9.54 -16.30 7.49
N GLY A 156 8.85 -15.45 8.24
CA GLY A 156 9.30 -14.12 8.65
C GLY A 156 9.30 -13.94 10.17
N GLN A 157 10.24 -13.14 10.68
CA GLN A 157 10.32 -12.75 12.09
C GLN A 157 10.06 -11.25 12.23
N LEU A 158 8.99 -10.89 12.95
CA LEU A 158 8.63 -9.51 13.23
C LEU A 158 9.62 -8.90 14.22
N GLN A 159 10.38 -7.90 13.79
CA GLN A 159 11.32 -7.16 14.63
C GLN A 159 10.65 -5.93 15.24
N LYS A 160 9.71 -5.33 14.51
CA LYS A 160 8.94 -4.16 14.94
C LYS A 160 7.54 -4.26 14.34
N ALA A 161 6.50 -4.16 15.15
CA ALA A 161 5.13 -4.06 14.68
C ALA A 161 4.90 -2.73 13.96
N GLU A 162 4.04 -2.73 12.95
CA GLU A 162 3.53 -1.52 12.34
C GLU A 162 2.55 -0.81 13.28
N GLU A 163 2.45 0.50 13.13
CA GLU A 163 1.38 1.30 13.73
C GLU A 163 0.57 1.88 12.58
N SER A 164 -0.75 1.76 12.62
CA SER A 164 -1.60 2.37 11.60
C SER A 164 -2.86 3.01 12.17
N VAL A 165 -3.29 4.10 11.54
CA VAL A 165 -4.53 4.82 11.87
C VAL A 165 -5.34 4.98 10.60
N TRP A 166 -6.60 4.56 10.65
CA TRP A 166 -7.54 4.74 9.54
C TRP A 166 -8.32 6.04 9.71
N TRP A 167 -8.01 7.00 8.85
CA TRP A 167 -8.72 8.26 8.73
C TRP A 167 -9.83 8.14 7.71
N VAL A 168 -11.03 8.59 8.06
CA VAL A 168 -12.19 8.61 7.15
C VAL A 168 -12.66 10.03 6.96
N GLN A 169 -12.80 10.45 5.71
CA GLN A 169 -13.44 11.70 5.37
C GLN A 169 -14.95 11.50 5.29
N MET A 170 -15.71 12.39 5.92
CA MET A 170 -17.15 12.27 6.05
C MET A 170 -17.82 13.63 5.86
N LYS A 171 -19.09 13.61 5.44
CA LYS A 171 -19.98 14.76 5.44
C LYS A 171 -21.13 14.52 6.41
N ASN A 172 -21.32 15.45 7.34
CA ASN A 172 -22.43 15.38 8.31
C ASN A 172 -23.73 16.00 7.76
N ALA A 173 -24.83 15.91 8.52
CA ALA A 173 -26.14 16.39 8.07
C ALA A 173 -26.20 17.91 7.86
N ASN A 174 -25.33 18.67 8.53
CA ASN A 174 -25.20 20.12 8.38
C ASN A 174 -24.31 20.52 7.18
N GLY A 175 -23.77 19.55 6.45
CA GLY A 175 -22.91 19.77 5.30
C GLY A 175 -21.43 20.00 5.62
N THR A 176 -21.02 19.94 6.89
CA THR A 176 -19.61 19.98 7.29
C THR A 176 -18.90 18.75 6.75
N VAL A 177 -17.79 18.97 6.04
CA VAL A 177 -16.88 17.90 5.60
C VAL A 177 -15.65 17.91 6.51
N GLY A 178 -15.28 16.75 7.03
CA GLY A 178 -14.08 16.61 7.86
C GLY A 178 -13.64 15.17 7.99
N TRP A 179 -12.53 14.97 8.70
CA TRP A 179 -11.85 13.71 8.91
C TRP A 179 -11.98 13.24 10.34
N THR A 180 -12.08 11.92 10.55
CA THR A 180 -12.02 11.29 11.87
C THR A 180 -11.17 10.04 11.85
N ASP A 181 -10.47 9.79 12.95
CA ASP A 181 -9.71 8.58 13.27
C ASP A 181 -10.50 7.60 14.16
N HIS A 182 -11.81 7.84 14.30
CA HIS A 182 -12.73 7.00 15.08
C HIS A 182 -13.79 6.25 14.23
N PRO A 183 -13.40 5.52 13.16
CA PRO A 183 -14.37 4.80 12.33
C PRO A 183 -15.09 3.67 13.06
N GLU A 184 -14.56 3.18 14.19
CA GLU A 184 -15.21 2.23 15.09
C GLU A 184 -16.49 2.78 15.75
N LEU A 185 -16.64 4.11 15.79
CA LEU A 185 -17.84 4.78 16.30
C LEU A 185 -18.94 4.92 15.24
N PHE A 186 -18.84 4.18 14.13
CA PHE A 186 -19.84 4.11 13.08
C PHE A 186 -20.26 2.67 12.78
N GLY A 187 -21.57 2.47 12.64
CA GLY A 187 -22.16 1.27 12.05
C GLY A 187 -22.52 1.47 10.59
N ASP A 188 -23.04 0.41 9.96
CA ASP A 188 -23.41 0.35 8.54
C ASP A 188 -22.22 0.61 7.60
N LYS A 189 -21.03 0.16 8.02
CA LYS A 189 -19.74 0.34 7.31
C LYS A 189 -19.35 -0.84 6.42
N ASP A 190 -20.02 -1.97 6.61
CA ASP A 190 -19.88 -3.22 5.88
C ASP A 190 -21.09 -3.46 4.96
N SER A 191 -20.84 -4.09 3.81
CA SER A 191 -21.87 -4.43 2.82
C SER A 191 -22.22 -5.92 2.79
N CYS A 192 -21.72 -6.73 3.73
CA CYS A 192 -21.90 -8.18 3.71
C CYS A 192 -23.13 -8.75 4.44
N GLY A 193 -24.00 -7.88 4.96
CA GLY A 193 -25.37 -8.24 5.38
C GLY A 193 -25.63 -8.17 6.86
#